data_AF-A0A928EPW9-F1
#
_entry.id   AF-A0A928EPW9-F1
#
_cell.length_a   1.000
_cell.length_b   1.000
_cell.length_c   1.000
_cell.angle_alpha   90.00
_cell.angle_beta   90.00
_cell.angle_gamma   90.00
#
_symmetry.space_group_name_H-M   'P 1'
#
loop_
_entity.id
_entity.type
_entity.pdbx_description
1 polymer ?
#
loop_
_entity_poly.entity_id
_entity_poly.type
_entity_poly.pdbx_seq_one_letter_code
_entity_poly.pdbx_strand_id
1 'polypeptide(L)'
;MRVIKNYCFKIGTKIPFSEWPSIVQRFLSDNHLTDHRFLYYFEDSVRDAASESRYGCERILKDCPSLGDIRYYYKDSNGQMDRWLSNIDRQESFPKEKLLPLMKKIYRSYGFFESRLLYFDIDFFGKKTHFERDFSRAKQEAERKQTPLDPTFQIKHQPYGSGITLYRDCCGGSSSSYMVLSVDLLHEGQVLDATPYYESMQALLPDIKTITSLNVYFSEEELREIEAVNRAAEPTIEKCRAFFEDRLPDTRKQNNFPSKYSVAKPLKKLAVRYGYAYKLIWNGGVYALEKRTARGNVMHLAFDSGPSHYDVDVILSFQGIGFYHRLGISGQTPTNQSETDAYFEKVMSIVSDFEKTMLPDLDGLFPESPNWFIPKV
;
A
#
# COMPACT_ATOMS: atom_id res chain seq x y z
N MET A 1 1.95 -12.63 -15.01
CA MET A 1 1.64 -11.45 -14.18
C MET A 1 0.45 -11.81 -13.33
N ARG A 2 0.31 -11.25 -12.14
CA ARG A 2 -0.80 -11.49 -11.23
C ARG A 2 -1.31 -10.14 -10.73
N VAL A 3 -2.62 -9.94 -10.73
CA VAL A 3 -3.23 -8.64 -10.42
C VAL A 3 -4.21 -8.85 -9.27
N ILE A 4 -3.92 -8.25 -8.12
CA ILE A 4 -4.75 -8.34 -6.93
C ILE A 4 -5.41 -7.00 -6.68
N LYS A 5 -6.74 -6.97 -6.67
CA LYS A 5 -7.54 -5.81 -6.25
C LYS A 5 -7.82 -5.88 -4.77
N ASN A 6 -7.40 -4.86 -4.04
CA ASN A 6 -7.64 -4.74 -2.61
C ASN A 6 -8.72 -3.69 -2.37
N TYR A 7 -9.74 -4.07 -1.61
CA TYR A 7 -10.72 -3.16 -1.03
C TYR A 7 -10.45 -3.08 0.47
N CYS A 8 -9.90 -1.95 0.91
CA CYS A 8 -9.55 -1.68 2.29
C CYS A 8 -10.66 -0.89 2.98
N PHE A 9 -11.37 -1.55 3.88
CA PHE A 9 -12.45 -1.00 4.69
C PHE A 9 -11.86 -0.46 6.01
N LYS A 10 -11.82 0.87 6.16
CA LYS A 10 -11.23 1.53 7.34
C LYS A 10 -12.22 1.54 8.50
N ILE A 11 -12.25 0.46 9.25
CA ILE A 11 -13.19 0.22 10.36
C ILE A 11 -12.94 1.19 11.53
N GLY A 12 -11.68 1.48 11.86
CA GLY A 12 -11.33 2.26 13.03
C GLY A 12 -11.85 1.61 14.33
N THR A 13 -12.65 2.35 15.09
CA THR A 13 -13.31 1.87 16.33
C THR A 13 -14.80 1.57 16.15
N LYS A 14 -15.36 1.73 14.95
CA LYS A 14 -16.81 1.62 14.70
C LYS A 14 -17.35 0.23 15.00
N ILE A 15 -16.56 -0.81 14.72
CA ILE A 15 -16.92 -2.21 14.96
C ILE A 15 -15.81 -2.84 15.80
N PRO A 16 -16.12 -3.47 16.95
CA PRO A 16 -15.15 -4.19 17.75
C PRO A 16 -14.44 -5.29 16.96
N PHE A 17 -13.11 -5.39 17.08
CA PHE A 17 -12.31 -6.42 16.39
C PHE A 17 -12.80 -7.86 16.64
N SER A 18 -13.42 -8.11 17.78
CA SER A 18 -14.02 -9.41 18.12
C SER A 18 -15.22 -9.81 17.25
N GLU A 19 -15.86 -8.85 16.57
CA GLU A 19 -17.01 -9.10 15.70
C GLU A 19 -16.60 -9.32 14.24
N TRP A 20 -15.39 -8.88 13.85
CA TRP A 20 -14.94 -8.95 12.46
C TRP A 20 -14.89 -10.38 11.89
N PRO A 21 -14.48 -11.42 12.64
CA PRO A 21 -14.54 -12.80 12.15
C PRO A 21 -15.95 -13.27 11.80
N SER A 22 -16.96 -12.87 12.57
CA SER A 22 -18.36 -13.20 12.30
C SER A 22 -18.86 -12.51 11.03
N ILE A 23 -18.43 -11.28 10.79
CA ILE A 23 -18.71 -10.55 9.54
C ILE A 23 -18.09 -11.30 8.35
N VAL A 24 -16.83 -11.72 8.46
CA VAL A 24 -16.16 -12.50 7.41
C VAL A 24 -16.85 -13.84 7.17
N GLN A 25 -17.21 -14.56 8.23
CA GLN A 25 -17.94 -15.83 8.09
C GLN A 25 -19.27 -15.67 7.38
N ARG A 26 -20.03 -14.63 7.74
CA ARG A 26 -21.28 -14.30 7.07
C ARG A 26 -21.03 -13.96 5.60
N PHE A 27 -20.05 -13.12 5.31
CA PHE A 27 -19.66 -12.80 3.94
C PHE A 27 -19.34 -14.05 3.11
N LEU A 28 -18.50 -14.95 3.65
CA LEU A 28 -18.15 -16.20 2.97
C LEU A 28 -19.39 -17.07 2.73
N SER A 29 -20.24 -17.23 3.75
CA SER A 29 -21.48 -18.01 3.66
C SER A 29 -22.46 -17.44 2.62
N ASP A 30 -22.73 -16.14 2.67
CA ASP A 30 -23.71 -15.45 1.81
C ASP A 30 -23.27 -15.48 0.33
N ASN A 31 -21.97 -15.65 0.06
CA ASN A 31 -21.40 -15.76 -1.29
C ASN A 31 -21.02 -17.21 -1.67
N HIS A 32 -21.37 -18.22 -0.87
CA HIS A 32 -21.00 -19.63 -1.09
C HIS A 32 -19.48 -19.87 -1.24
N LEU A 33 -18.68 -19.09 -0.53
CA LEU A 33 -17.22 -19.14 -0.56
C LEU A 33 -16.69 -19.99 0.60
N THR A 34 -15.59 -20.69 0.36
CA THR A 34 -14.83 -21.40 1.40
C THR A 34 -13.46 -20.77 1.58
N ASP A 35 -13.01 -20.68 2.83
CA ASP A 35 -11.60 -20.40 3.14
C ASP A 35 -10.82 -21.71 3.24
N HIS A 36 -9.65 -21.80 2.60
CA HIS A 36 -8.82 -23.00 2.65
C HIS A 36 -7.66 -22.88 3.65
N ARG A 37 -7.24 -21.64 3.95
CA ARG A 37 -6.13 -21.41 4.88
C ARG A 37 -6.43 -20.26 5.83
N PHE A 38 -6.39 -20.57 7.11
CA PHE A 38 -6.49 -19.59 8.17
C PHE A 38 -5.13 -19.38 8.87
N LEU A 39 -4.64 -18.15 8.82
CA LEU A 39 -3.33 -17.75 9.37
C LEU A 39 -3.48 -16.61 10.39
N TYR A 40 -2.51 -16.48 11.27
CA TYR A 40 -2.44 -15.42 12.27
C TYR A 40 -1.03 -14.86 12.41
N TYR A 41 -0.97 -13.60 12.82
CA TYR A 41 0.22 -12.93 13.29
C TYR A 41 -0.17 -12.00 14.44
N PHE A 42 0.43 -12.21 15.61
CA PHE A 42 0.25 -11.38 16.79
C PHE A 42 1.60 -10.88 17.25
N GLU A 43 1.73 -9.57 17.44
CA GLU A 43 2.99 -8.93 17.81
C GLU A 43 2.82 -8.15 19.11
N ASP A 44 3.81 -8.27 19.99
CA ASP A 44 4.03 -7.40 21.13
C ASP A 44 5.26 -6.55 20.88
N SER A 45 5.20 -5.28 21.27
CA SER A 45 6.38 -4.41 21.31
C SER A 45 6.85 -4.23 22.75
N VAL A 46 8.09 -4.64 23.05
CA VAL A 46 8.73 -4.44 24.35
C VAL A 46 9.33 -3.03 24.38
N ARG A 47 8.46 -2.02 24.49
CA ARG A 47 8.90 -0.61 24.55
C ARG A 47 9.56 -0.22 25.86
N ASP A 48 9.41 -1.02 26.92
CA ASP A 48 10.06 -0.77 28.21
C ASP A 48 10.08 -2.04 29.05
N ALA A 49 11.28 -2.51 29.43
CA ALA A 49 11.47 -3.71 30.26
C ALA A 49 10.85 -3.56 31.67
N ALA A 50 10.55 -2.33 32.09
CA ALA A 50 9.91 -2.03 33.37
C ALA A 50 8.38 -2.22 33.38
N SER A 51 7.73 -2.45 32.23
CA SER A 51 6.27 -2.64 32.17
C SER A 51 5.89 -4.12 31.98
N GLU A 52 5.70 -4.85 33.09
CA GLU A 52 5.21 -6.23 33.09
C GLU A 52 3.78 -6.40 32.50
N SER A 53 3.15 -5.31 32.05
CA SER A 53 1.76 -5.27 31.63
C SER A 53 1.53 -5.67 30.16
N ARG A 54 2.58 -5.92 29.35
CA ARG A 54 2.49 -6.10 27.87
C ARG A 54 3.04 -7.44 27.34
N TYR A 55 2.68 -8.54 28.00
CA TYR A 55 3.04 -9.91 27.60
C TYR A 55 1.89 -10.61 26.84
N GLY A 56 1.41 -10.04 25.73
CA GLY A 56 0.29 -10.59 24.97
C GLY A 56 0.52 -12.01 24.47
N CYS A 57 1.72 -12.28 23.94
CA CYS A 57 2.14 -13.59 23.45
C CYS A 57 2.10 -14.66 24.55
N GLU A 58 2.62 -14.35 25.74
CA GLU A 58 2.63 -15.31 26.86
C GLU A 58 1.21 -15.55 27.40
N ARG A 59 0.38 -14.50 27.46
CA ARG A 59 -1.00 -14.62 27.96
C ARG A 59 -1.87 -15.43 27.01
N ILE A 60 -1.76 -15.23 25.70
CA ILE A 60 -2.55 -16.03 24.75
C ILE A 60 -2.11 -17.50 24.76
N LEU A 61 -0.82 -17.79 24.97
CA LEU A 61 -0.34 -19.17 25.03
C LEU A 61 -0.83 -19.93 26.25
N LYS A 62 -1.10 -19.25 27.37
CA LYS A 62 -1.78 -19.88 28.53
C LYS A 62 -3.17 -20.38 28.16
N ASP A 63 -3.88 -19.63 27.33
CA ASP A 63 -5.24 -19.97 26.90
C ASP A 63 -5.26 -20.88 25.65
N CYS A 64 -4.22 -20.83 24.80
CA CYS A 64 -4.10 -21.64 23.59
C CYS A 64 -2.63 -22.00 23.29
N PRO A 65 -2.08 -23.03 23.96
CA PRO A 65 -0.69 -23.45 23.77
C PRO A 65 -0.37 -23.91 22.34
N SER A 66 -1.38 -24.34 21.59
CA SER A 66 -1.18 -24.82 20.21
C SER A 66 -0.75 -23.75 19.20
N LEU A 67 -0.76 -22.46 19.58
CA LEU A 67 -0.26 -21.37 18.72
C LEU A 67 1.26 -21.43 18.48
N GLY A 68 1.96 -22.33 19.14
CA GLY A 68 3.38 -22.57 18.96
C GLY A 68 4.25 -21.58 19.74
N ASP A 69 5.56 -21.62 19.47
CA ASP A 69 6.53 -20.91 20.29
C ASP A 69 6.59 -19.41 19.97
N ILE A 70 6.82 -18.62 21.02
CA ILE A 70 7.11 -17.19 20.91
C ILE A 70 8.44 -17.03 20.17
N ARG A 71 8.46 -16.13 19.19
CA ARG A 71 9.66 -15.76 18.45
C ARG A 71 10.08 -14.34 18.77
N TYR A 72 11.37 -14.06 18.57
CA TYR A 72 12.02 -12.82 18.96
C TYR A 72 12.76 -12.19 17.77
N TYR A 73 12.59 -10.89 17.57
CA TYR A 73 13.08 -10.10 16.44
C TYR A 73 13.63 -8.84 17.04
N TYR A 74 14.85 -8.53 16.64
CA TYR A 74 15.50 -7.32 17.06
C TYR A 74 15.18 -6.24 16.04
N LYS A 75 14.57 -5.14 16.49
CA LYS A 75 14.28 -4.01 15.61
C LYS A 75 14.69 -2.71 16.27
N ASP A 76 15.48 -1.97 15.49
CA ASP A 76 15.98 -0.62 15.74
C ASP A 76 17.37 -0.50 16.43
N SER A 77 17.95 0.68 16.26
CA SER A 77 19.24 1.10 16.81
C SER A 77 19.23 1.33 18.33
N ASN A 78 18.07 1.21 18.97
CA ASN A 78 17.87 1.42 20.41
C ASN A 78 17.77 0.11 21.18
N GLY A 79 17.83 -1.02 20.47
CA GLY A 79 17.84 -2.36 21.04
C GLY A 79 16.50 -2.89 21.51
N GLN A 80 15.42 -2.43 20.87
CA GLN A 80 14.08 -2.96 21.13
C GLN A 80 13.94 -4.38 20.56
N MET A 81 13.31 -5.26 21.34
CA MET A 81 12.96 -6.61 20.95
C MET A 81 11.46 -6.73 20.80
N ASP A 82 10.99 -6.98 19.58
CA ASP A 82 9.60 -7.33 19.32
C ASP A 82 9.44 -8.85 19.46
N ARG A 83 8.26 -9.26 19.93
CA ARG A 83 7.89 -10.68 20.09
C ARG A 83 6.65 -10.96 19.29
N TRP A 84 6.58 -12.14 18.68
CA TRP A 84 5.37 -12.53 17.97
C TRP A 84 5.06 -14.01 18.04
N LEU A 85 3.80 -14.28 17.74
CA LEU A 85 3.25 -15.59 17.44
C LEU A 85 2.68 -15.58 16.03
N SER A 86 3.06 -16.57 15.22
CA SER A 86 2.61 -16.67 13.83
C SER A 86 2.66 -18.10 13.32
N ASN A 87 1.76 -18.43 12.42
CA ASN A 87 1.84 -19.63 11.57
C ASN A 87 1.98 -19.29 10.08
N ILE A 88 2.27 -18.04 9.73
CA ILE A 88 2.34 -17.58 8.33
C ILE A 88 3.48 -18.26 7.56
N ASP A 89 4.53 -18.67 8.27
CA ASP A 89 5.67 -19.41 7.73
C ASP A 89 5.45 -20.93 7.72
N ARG A 90 4.39 -21.43 8.36
CA ARG A 90 4.06 -22.85 8.41
C ARG A 90 3.24 -23.24 7.17
N GLN A 91 3.52 -24.42 6.62
CA GLN A 91 2.75 -24.94 5.47
C GLN A 91 1.28 -25.22 5.84
N GLU A 92 1.04 -25.60 7.09
CA GLU A 92 -0.28 -25.95 7.60
C GLU A 92 -1.09 -24.73 8.07
N SER A 93 -2.39 -24.75 7.77
CA SER A 93 -3.36 -23.79 8.34
C SER A 93 -3.58 -24.05 9.82
N PHE A 94 -3.90 -22.99 10.58
CA PHE A 94 -4.32 -23.15 11.96
C PHE A 94 -5.83 -23.42 12.03
N PRO A 95 -6.31 -24.36 12.86
CA PRO A 95 -7.75 -24.60 13.02
C PRO A 95 -8.47 -23.34 13.52
N LYS A 96 -9.41 -22.86 12.70
CA LYS A 96 -10.21 -21.66 12.96
C LYS A 96 -10.97 -21.77 14.28
N GLU A 97 -11.48 -22.95 14.59
CA GLU A 97 -12.28 -23.26 15.80
C GLU A 97 -11.46 -23.06 17.08
N LYS A 98 -10.13 -23.18 17.01
CA LYS A 98 -9.24 -22.98 18.16
C LYS A 98 -8.92 -21.51 18.41
N LEU A 99 -8.80 -20.70 17.36
CA LEU A 99 -8.38 -19.29 17.50
C LEU A 99 -9.56 -18.33 17.66
N LEU A 100 -10.66 -18.57 16.95
CA LEU A 100 -11.83 -17.69 16.99
C LEU A 100 -12.38 -17.43 18.39
N PRO A 101 -12.45 -18.41 19.31
CA PRO A 101 -12.89 -18.16 20.69
C PRO A 101 -12.02 -17.13 21.42
N LEU A 102 -10.75 -16.97 21.04
CA LEU A 102 -9.81 -16.05 21.68
C LEU A 102 -9.99 -14.60 21.20
N MET A 103 -10.73 -14.36 20.11
CA MET A 103 -10.83 -13.03 19.47
C MET A 103 -11.36 -11.93 20.38
N LYS A 104 -12.27 -12.27 21.30
CA LYS A 104 -12.77 -11.33 22.33
C LYS A 104 -11.66 -10.91 23.30
N LYS A 105 -10.69 -11.79 23.57
CA LYS A 105 -9.58 -11.59 24.51
C LYS A 105 -8.35 -10.97 23.86
N ILE A 106 -8.08 -11.27 22.58
CA ILE A 106 -6.95 -10.73 21.81
C ILE A 106 -6.85 -9.22 21.96
N TYR A 107 -7.98 -8.53 21.82
CA TYR A 107 -8.00 -7.08 22.00
C TYR A 107 -8.12 -6.64 23.47
N ARG A 108 -9.07 -7.19 24.24
CA ARG A 108 -9.42 -6.64 25.55
C ARG A 108 -8.47 -7.04 26.69
N SER A 109 -7.73 -8.13 26.53
CA SER A 109 -7.05 -8.80 27.64
C SER A 109 -5.59 -9.15 27.38
N TYR A 110 -5.22 -9.47 26.14
CA TYR A 110 -3.83 -9.82 25.82
C TYR A 110 -2.98 -8.58 25.51
N GLY A 111 -3.54 -7.51 24.94
CA GLY A 111 -2.86 -6.23 24.82
C GLY A 111 -1.75 -6.21 23.76
N PHE A 112 -1.94 -6.97 22.68
CA PHE A 112 -1.04 -6.98 21.53
C PHE A 112 -0.86 -5.59 20.91
N PHE A 113 0.35 -5.34 20.42
CA PHE A 113 0.69 -4.16 19.63
C PHE A 113 0.02 -4.22 18.25
N GLU A 114 0.20 -5.35 17.58
CA GLU A 114 -0.37 -5.63 16.27
C GLU A 114 -1.09 -6.98 16.27
N SER A 115 -2.21 -7.06 15.56
CA SER A 115 -2.92 -8.32 15.35
C SER A 115 -3.42 -8.43 13.93
N ARG A 116 -3.05 -9.53 13.27
CA ARG A 116 -3.52 -9.92 11.93
C ARG A 116 -4.15 -11.29 11.97
N LEU A 117 -5.35 -11.40 11.40
CA LEU A 117 -5.91 -12.67 10.97
C LEU A 117 -6.05 -12.67 9.46
N LEU A 118 -5.75 -13.79 8.83
CA LEU A 118 -5.77 -13.89 7.37
C LEU A 118 -6.55 -15.14 6.96
N TYR A 119 -7.56 -14.95 6.12
CA TYR A 119 -8.35 -15.99 5.46
C TYR A 119 -7.92 -16.01 4.00
N PHE A 120 -7.23 -17.06 3.55
CA PHE A 120 -6.64 -17.12 2.20
C PHE A 120 -7.21 -18.24 1.35
N ASP A 121 -6.89 -18.12 0.05
CA ASP A 121 -7.29 -19.05 -1.01
C ASP A 121 -8.81 -19.16 -1.09
N ILE A 122 -9.50 -18.01 -1.04
CA ILE A 122 -10.95 -17.95 -1.17
C ILE A 122 -11.32 -18.12 -2.64
N ASP A 123 -12.15 -19.13 -2.93
CA ASP A 123 -12.59 -19.42 -4.30
C ASP A 123 -13.71 -18.48 -4.79
N PHE A 124 -13.33 -17.24 -5.11
CA PHE A 124 -14.26 -16.24 -5.65
C PHE A 124 -14.78 -16.56 -7.06
N PHE A 125 -14.20 -17.50 -7.81
CA PHE A 125 -14.58 -17.68 -9.22
C PHE A 125 -14.93 -19.13 -9.55
N GLY A 126 -15.15 -19.97 -8.54
CA GLY A 126 -15.42 -21.40 -8.69
C GLY A 126 -14.24 -22.19 -9.26
N LYS A 127 -13.02 -21.67 -9.12
CA LYS A 127 -11.77 -22.27 -9.57
C LYS A 127 -10.85 -22.51 -8.38
N LYS A 128 -10.48 -23.78 -8.16
CA LYS A 128 -9.47 -24.17 -7.17
C LYS A 128 -8.17 -23.40 -7.41
N THR A 129 -7.82 -22.50 -6.50
CA THR A 129 -6.52 -21.85 -6.51
C THR A 129 -5.49 -22.82 -5.92
N HIS A 130 -4.62 -23.37 -6.77
CA HIS A 130 -3.42 -24.07 -6.30
C HIS A 130 -2.39 -23.05 -5.86
N PHE A 131 -2.16 -22.98 -4.54
CA PHE A 131 -1.22 -22.04 -3.95
C PHE A 131 0.01 -22.79 -3.42
N GLU A 132 1.14 -22.63 -4.12
CA GLU A 132 2.46 -22.99 -3.62
C GLU A 132 3.13 -21.73 -3.05
N ARG A 133 3.56 -21.80 -1.78
CA ARG A 133 4.31 -20.72 -1.15
C ARG A 133 5.77 -20.85 -1.52
N ASP A 134 6.27 -19.91 -2.30
CA ASP A 134 7.71 -19.76 -2.47
C ASP A 134 8.27 -18.76 -1.44
N PHE A 135 8.88 -19.30 -0.39
CA PHE A 135 9.56 -18.51 0.65
C PHE A 135 11.04 -18.24 0.34
N SER A 136 11.56 -18.68 -0.82
CA SER A 136 13.00 -18.69 -1.10
C SER A 136 13.61 -17.29 -1.01
N ARG A 137 12.95 -16.27 -1.56
CA ARG A 137 13.41 -14.88 -1.50
C ARG A 137 13.44 -14.31 -0.07
N ALA A 138 12.38 -14.55 0.70
CA ALA A 138 12.32 -14.08 2.09
C ALA A 138 13.37 -14.78 2.95
N LYS A 139 13.60 -16.08 2.73
CA LYS A 139 14.65 -16.86 3.38
C LYS A 139 16.04 -16.34 3.04
N GLN A 140 16.36 -16.15 1.75
CA GLN A 140 17.63 -15.60 1.32
C GLN A 140 17.91 -14.21 1.92
N GLU A 141 16.90 -13.35 2.00
CA GLU A 141 17.08 -12.03 2.59
C GLU A 141 17.28 -12.06 4.11
N ALA A 142 16.58 -12.96 4.80
CA ALA A 142 16.78 -13.20 6.24
C ALA A 142 18.18 -13.77 6.53
N GLU A 143 18.63 -14.74 5.71
CA GLU A 143 19.97 -15.32 5.77
C GLU A 143 21.05 -14.24 5.53
N ARG A 144 20.88 -13.42 4.49
CA ARG A 144 21.80 -12.31 4.16
C ARG A 144 21.92 -11.31 5.32
N LYS A 145 20.82 -11.01 5.99
CA LYS A 145 20.78 -10.06 7.11
C LYS A 145 21.12 -10.71 8.46
N GLN A 146 21.35 -12.02 8.50
CA GLN A 146 21.52 -12.80 9.74
C GLN A 146 20.40 -12.55 10.75
N THR A 147 19.19 -12.27 10.26
CA THR A 147 18.02 -11.98 11.08
C THR A 147 17.04 -13.14 11.00
N PRO A 148 16.25 -13.40 12.07
CA PRO A 148 15.11 -14.29 11.98
C PRO A 148 14.20 -13.87 10.81
N LEU A 149 13.58 -14.87 10.19
CA LEU A 149 12.65 -14.66 9.08
C LEU A 149 11.42 -13.89 9.57
N ASP A 150 11.35 -12.60 9.23
CA ASP A 150 10.27 -11.67 9.63
C ASP A 150 8.96 -12.01 8.87
N PRO A 151 7.87 -12.40 9.57
CA PRO A 151 6.59 -12.67 8.94
C PRO A 151 5.94 -11.45 8.28
N THR A 152 6.22 -10.23 8.76
CA THR A 152 5.68 -9.00 8.15
C THR A 152 6.32 -8.70 6.81
N PHE A 153 7.60 -9.05 6.65
CA PHE A 153 8.31 -9.04 5.38
C PHE A 153 7.66 -10.04 4.42
N GLN A 154 7.40 -11.27 4.87
CA GLN A 154 6.70 -12.27 4.05
C GLN A 154 5.33 -11.76 3.57
N ILE A 155 4.57 -11.11 4.45
CA ILE A 155 3.23 -10.61 4.10
C ILE A 155 3.26 -9.52 3.03
N LYS A 156 4.25 -8.62 3.11
CA LYS A 156 4.38 -7.51 2.15
C LYS A 156 4.94 -7.96 0.80
N HIS A 157 5.78 -9.00 0.80
CA HIS A 157 6.54 -9.43 -0.37
C HIS A 157 5.98 -10.67 -1.08
N GLN A 158 4.98 -11.34 -0.51
CA GLN A 158 4.27 -12.43 -1.20
C GLN A 158 2.87 -11.99 -1.61
N PRO A 159 2.47 -12.17 -2.88
CA PRO A 159 1.07 -12.09 -3.24
C PRO A 159 0.36 -13.27 -2.61
N TYR A 160 -0.34 -13.07 -1.51
CA TYR A 160 -1.29 -14.08 -1.10
C TYR A 160 -2.41 -14.21 -2.14
N GLY A 161 -3.04 -15.38 -2.18
CA GLY A 161 -4.29 -15.63 -2.91
C GLY A 161 -5.33 -14.52 -2.79
N SER A 162 -6.47 -14.73 -3.44
CA SER A 162 -7.66 -14.04 -2.97
C SER A 162 -7.89 -14.36 -1.49
N GLY A 163 -8.27 -13.36 -0.69
CA GLY A 163 -8.29 -13.50 0.76
C GLY A 163 -8.91 -12.31 1.48
N ILE A 164 -9.07 -12.46 2.79
CA ILE A 164 -9.50 -11.41 3.70
C ILE A 164 -8.49 -11.25 4.83
N THR A 165 -7.98 -10.03 5.01
CA THR A 165 -7.09 -9.68 6.11
C THR A 165 -7.83 -8.82 7.13
N LEU A 166 -7.80 -9.23 8.39
CA LEU A 166 -8.28 -8.46 9.53
C LEU A 166 -7.06 -7.86 10.23
N TYR A 167 -6.84 -6.56 10.09
CA TYR A 167 -5.68 -5.89 10.66
C TYR A 167 -6.09 -4.89 11.75
N ARG A 168 -5.35 -4.93 12.84
CA ARG A 168 -5.46 -3.97 13.92
C ARG A 168 -4.08 -3.60 14.47
N ASP A 169 -3.85 -2.31 14.63
CA ASP A 169 -2.73 -1.73 15.37
C ASP A 169 -3.26 -0.87 16.54
N CYS A 170 -2.64 -1.02 17.72
CA CYS A 170 -3.06 -0.37 18.96
C CYS A 170 -2.41 1.01 19.22
N CYS A 171 -1.38 1.40 18.45
CA CYS A 171 -0.58 2.60 18.70
C CYS A 171 -0.90 3.79 17.80
N GLY A 172 -1.66 3.60 16.73
CA GLY A 172 -2.16 4.68 15.89
C GLY A 172 -3.54 5.17 16.31
N GLY A 173 -3.63 6.34 16.94
CA GLY A 173 -4.91 7.02 17.15
C GLY A 173 -5.71 7.10 15.85
N SER A 174 -6.82 6.37 15.77
CA SER A 174 -7.85 6.40 14.72
C SER A 174 -7.51 5.94 13.28
N SER A 175 -6.26 5.61 12.93
CA SER A 175 -5.90 5.34 11.52
C SER A 175 -5.57 3.90 11.12
N SER A 176 -5.27 2.98 12.03
CA SER A 176 -4.62 1.71 11.68
C SER A 176 -5.49 0.46 11.84
N SER A 177 -6.82 0.55 11.90
CA SER A 177 -7.69 -0.64 12.01
C SER A 177 -8.52 -0.79 10.74
N TYR A 178 -8.29 -1.88 10.01
CA TYR A 178 -8.91 -2.11 8.71
C TYR A 178 -9.17 -3.60 8.41
N MET A 179 -10.21 -3.84 7.61
CA MET A 179 -10.45 -5.12 6.96
C MET A 179 -10.08 -4.96 5.47
N VAL A 180 -9.28 -5.86 4.92
CA VAL A 180 -8.94 -5.87 3.49
C VAL A 180 -9.57 -7.09 2.83
N LEU A 181 -10.38 -6.86 1.80
CA LEU A 181 -10.78 -7.87 0.84
C LEU A 181 -9.81 -7.82 -0.35
N SER A 182 -9.04 -8.87 -0.54
CA SER A 182 -8.10 -9.04 -1.65
C SER A 182 -8.68 -10.03 -2.65
N VAL A 183 -8.87 -9.62 -3.90
CA VAL A 183 -9.39 -10.47 -4.97
C VAL A 183 -8.36 -10.55 -6.08
N ASP A 184 -7.91 -11.75 -6.38
CA ASP A 184 -7.08 -12.03 -7.54
C ASP A 184 -7.89 -11.91 -8.81
N LEU A 185 -7.60 -10.89 -9.61
CA LEU A 185 -8.35 -10.58 -10.82
C LEU A 185 -7.84 -11.34 -12.04
N LEU A 186 -6.58 -11.79 -12.04
CA LEU A 186 -6.02 -12.41 -13.24
C LEU A 186 -5.99 -13.92 -13.08
N HIS A 187 -6.88 -14.60 -13.80
CA HIS A 187 -6.94 -16.05 -13.84
C HIS A 187 -6.89 -16.53 -15.30
N GLU A 188 -5.93 -17.39 -15.63
CA GLU A 188 -5.73 -17.91 -17.00
C GLU A 188 -5.63 -16.81 -18.08
N GLY A 189 -5.03 -15.66 -17.73
CA GLY A 189 -4.85 -14.53 -18.64
C GLY A 189 -6.09 -13.63 -18.81
N GLN A 190 -7.20 -13.93 -18.14
CA GLN A 190 -8.41 -13.09 -18.16
C GLN A 190 -8.52 -12.25 -16.89
N VAL A 191 -8.90 -10.98 -17.06
CA VAL A 191 -9.22 -10.08 -15.94
C VAL A 191 -10.69 -10.30 -15.56
N LEU A 192 -10.92 -10.72 -14.32
CA LEU A 192 -12.24 -10.99 -13.77
C LEU A 192 -12.78 -9.77 -13.02
N ASP A 193 -14.11 -9.61 -13.00
CA ASP A 193 -14.76 -8.53 -12.28
C ASP A 193 -15.00 -8.90 -10.80
N ALA A 194 -14.38 -8.15 -9.89
CA ALA A 194 -14.53 -8.32 -8.45
C ALA A 194 -15.60 -7.40 -7.83
N THR A 195 -16.38 -6.68 -8.64
CA THR A 195 -17.41 -5.75 -8.16
C THR A 195 -18.47 -6.41 -7.28
N PRO A 196 -19.03 -7.59 -7.62
CA PRO A 196 -20.05 -8.23 -6.78
C PRO A 196 -19.58 -8.52 -5.33
N TYR A 197 -18.31 -8.93 -5.18
CA TYR A 197 -17.72 -9.21 -3.86
C TYR A 197 -17.50 -7.95 -3.03
N TYR A 198 -17.12 -6.86 -3.69
CA TYR A 198 -17.04 -5.57 -3.04
C TYR A 198 -18.42 -5.11 -2.55
N GLU A 199 -19.44 -5.17 -3.41
CA GLU A 199 -20.81 -4.75 -3.07
C GLU A 199 -21.38 -5.57 -1.92
N SER A 200 -21.16 -6.89 -1.92
CA SER A 200 -21.57 -7.77 -0.82
C SER A 200 -20.88 -7.41 0.51
N MET A 201 -19.56 -7.16 0.50
CA MET A 201 -18.85 -6.73 1.71
C MET A 201 -19.29 -5.33 2.17
N GLN A 202 -19.55 -4.41 1.23
CA GLN A 202 -20.03 -3.07 1.51
C GLN A 202 -21.43 -3.08 2.13
N ALA A 203 -22.29 -4.02 1.75
CA ALA A 203 -23.61 -4.21 2.36
C ALA A 203 -23.52 -4.69 3.82
N LEU A 204 -22.48 -5.45 4.18
CA LEU A 204 -22.21 -5.87 5.56
C LEU A 204 -21.55 -4.77 6.41
N LEU A 205 -20.92 -3.80 5.75
CA LEU A 205 -20.18 -2.69 6.36
C LEU A 205 -20.71 -1.33 5.87
N PRO A 206 -22.01 -1.04 6.07
CA PRO A 206 -22.56 0.25 5.66
C PRO A 206 -21.82 1.37 6.40
N ASP A 207 -21.61 2.50 5.73
CA ASP A 207 -20.95 3.69 6.28
C ASP A 207 -19.47 3.54 6.67
N ILE A 208 -18.84 2.41 6.34
CA ILE A 208 -17.39 2.27 6.45
C ILE A 208 -16.72 2.89 5.22
N LYS A 209 -15.71 3.75 5.46
CA LYS A 209 -14.91 4.35 4.40
C LYS A 209 -14.06 3.26 3.74
N THR A 210 -14.14 3.18 2.42
CA THR A 210 -13.38 2.22 1.62
C THR A 210 -12.30 2.92 0.79
N ILE A 211 -11.13 2.29 0.72
CA ILE A 211 -10.01 2.68 -0.14
C ILE A 211 -9.69 1.48 -1.04
N THR A 212 -9.59 1.70 -2.34
CA THR A 212 -9.26 0.64 -3.30
C THR A 212 -7.84 0.81 -3.80
N SER A 213 -7.10 -0.29 -3.90
CA SER A 213 -5.79 -0.32 -4.57
C SER A 213 -5.67 -1.56 -5.47
N LEU A 214 -4.78 -1.48 -6.44
CA LEU A 214 -4.42 -2.59 -7.31
C LEU A 214 -2.93 -2.90 -7.12
N ASN A 215 -2.63 -4.12 -6.70
CA ASN A 215 -1.28 -4.62 -6.59
C ASN A 215 -0.99 -5.53 -7.79
N VAL A 216 0.07 -5.21 -8.52
CA VAL A 216 0.55 -6.04 -9.63
C VAL A 216 1.81 -6.77 -9.17
N TYR A 217 1.82 -8.08 -9.35
CA TYR A 217 2.94 -8.96 -9.05
C TYR A 217 3.39 -9.64 -10.33
N PHE A 218 4.68 -9.63 -10.59
CA PHE A 218 5.28 -10.20 -11.79
C PHE A 218 5.94 -11.53 -11.44
N SER A 219 5.96 -12.47 -12.40
CA SER A 219 6.81 -13.66 -12.29
C SER A 219 8.30 -13.26 -12.35
N GLU A 220 9.20 -14.16 -11.98
CA GLU A 220 10.65 -13.88 -12.08
C GLU A 220 11.12 -13.61 -13.51
N GLU A 221 10.48 -14.23 -14.50
CA GLU A 221 10.76 -14.00 -15.91
C GLU A 221 10.30 -12.60 -16.33
N GLU A 222 9.06 -12.24 -16.00
CA GLU A 222 8.50 -10.91 -16.27
C GLU A 222 9.31 -9.81 -15.58
N LEU A 223 9.75 -10.04 -14.34
CA LEU A 223 10.63 -9.09 -13.63
C LEU A 223 11.94 -8.88 -14.38
N ARG A 224 12.57 -9.94 -14.90
CA ARG A 224 13.82 -9.84 -15.67
C ARG A 224 13.62 -9.05 -16.97
N GLU A 225 12.51 -9.28 -17.66
CA GLU A 225 12.16 -8.51 -18.86
C GLU A 225 11.92 -7.04 -18.55
N ILE A 226 11.14 -6.75 -17.51
CA ILE A 226 10.87 -5.41 -17.03
C ILE A 226 12.17 -4.69 -16.64
N GLU A 227 13.07 -5.36 -15.93
CA GLU A 227 14.38 -4.80 -15.57
C GLU A 227 15.23 -4.52 -16.81
N ALA A 228 15.20 -5.38 -17.83
CA ALA A 228 15.91 -5.14 -19.08
C ALA A 228 15.37 -3.90 -19.82
N VAL A 229 14.05 -3.74 -19.91
CA VAL A 229 13.40 -2.55 -20.50
C VAL A 229 13.77 -1.29 -19.72
N ASN A 230 13.68 -1.33 -18.39
CA ASN A 230 14.05 -0.19 -17.54
C ASN A 230 15.51 0.21 -17.73
N ARG A 231 16.45 -0.74 -17.75
CA ARG A 231 17.88 -0.47 -18.00
C ARG A 231 18.11 0.15 -19.38
N ALA A 232 17.42 -0.33 -20.41
CA ALA A 232 17.54 0.20 -21.75
C ALA A 232 16.97 1.63 -21.88
N ALA A 233 15.96 1.97 -21.08
CA ALA A 233 15.33 3.29 -21.08
C ALA A 233 16.11 4.36 -20.29
N GLU A 234 17.04 3.96 -19.41
CA GLU A 234 17.73 4.88 -18.49
C GLU A 234 18.39 6.09 -19.18
N PRO A 235 19.07 5.95 -20.34
CA PRO A 235 19.64 7.12 -21.03
C PRO A 235 18.60 8.17 -21.45
N THR A 236 17.39 7.74 -21.82
CA THR A 236 16.30 8.65 -22.16
C THR A 236 15.67 9.25 -20.90
N ILE A 237 15.55 8.46 -19.83
CA ILE A 237 15.09 8.94 -18.53
C ILE A 237 16.03 10.03 -17.99
N GLU A 238 17.34 9.85 -18.09
CA GLU A 238 18.34 10.85 -17.68
C GLU A 238 18.21 12.16 -18.48
N LYS A 239 17.99 12.08 -19.79
CA LYS A 239 17.69 13.26 -20.61
C LYS A 239 16.41 13.97 -20.14
N CYS A 240 15.39 13.20 -19.77
CA CYS A 240 14.15 13.76 -19.22
C CYS A 240 14.39 14.42 -17.85
N ARG A 241 15.22 13.82 -16.98
CA ARG A 241 15.61 14.41 -15.69
C ARG A 241 16.32 15.74 -15.88
N ALA A 242 17.33 15.77 -16.75
CA ALA A 242 18.07 16.98 -17.08
C ALA A 242 17.17 18.10 -17.64
N PHE A 243 16.16 17.76 -18.45
CA PHE A 243 15.18 18.73 -18.96
C PHE A 243 14.43 19.45 -17.81
N PHE A 244 14.04 18.72 -16.76
CA PHE A 244 13.34 19.32 -15.63
C PHE A 244 14.29 20.07 -14.70
N GLU A 245 15.47 19.52 -14.41
CA GLU A 245 16.47 20.18 -13.56
C GLU A 245 16.88 21.55 -14.10
N ASP A 246 17.06 21.67 -15.42
CA ASP A 246 17.41 22.92 -16.09
C ASP A 246 16.30 23.99 -15.98
N ARG A 247 15.03 23.57 -16.05
CA ARG A 247 13.88 24.49 -16.20
C ARG A 247 13.11 24.75 -14.91
N LEU A 248 13.17 23.81 -13.96
CA LEU A 248 12.55 23.86 -12.64
C LEU A 248 13.59 23.76 -11.52
N PRO A 249 14.54 24.72 -11.43
CA PRO A 249 15.52 24.69 -10.35
C PRO A 249 14.83 24.78 -9.00
N ASP A 250 15.43 24.14 -8.00
CA ASP A 250 15.04 24.30 -6.61
C ASP A 250 15.34 25.73 -6.15
N THR A 251 14.32 26.43 -5.65
CA THR A 251 14.42 27.82 -5.22
C THR A 251 14.00 28.00 -3.77
N ARG A 252 14.07 26.92 -2.97
CA ARG A 252 13.79 26.97 -1.54
C ARG A 252 14.67 27.99 -0.84
N LYS A 253 14.07 28.68 0.11
CA LYS A 253 14.69 29.70 0.95
C LYS A 253 14.45 29.34 2.40
N GLN A 254 15.35 29.77 3.28
CA GLN A 254 15.11 29.68 4.71
C GLN A 254 13.94 30.60 5.09
N ASN A 255 12.82 30.01 5.49
CA ASN A 255 11.65 30.75 5.97
C ASN A 255 11.20 30.16 7.30
N ASN A 256 10.94 31.04 8.28
CA ASN A 256 10.55 30.67 9.64
C ASN A 256 9.07 30.97 9.93
N PHE A 257 8.30 31.40 8.93
CA PHE A 257 6.90 31.78 9.11
C PHE A 257 5.97 30.87 8.32
N PRO A 258 4.87 30.37 8.92
CA PRO A 258 3.87 29.61 8.19
C PRO A 258 3.18 30.51 7.16
N SER A 259 3.44 30.25 5.89
CA SER A 259 2.79 30.93 4.78
C SER A 259 1.32 30.50 4.68
N LYS A 260 0.39 31.47 4.62
CA LYS A 260 -1.04 31.22 4.39
C LYS A 260 -1.36 31.36 2.90
N TYR A 261 -1.26 30.27 2.16
CA TYR A 261 -1.74 30.15 0.78
C TYR A 261 -2.61 28.91 0.60
N SER A 262 -3.46 28.92 -0.42
CA SER A 262 -4.30 27.81 -0.83
C SER A 262 -3.65 27.08 -2.01
N VAL A 263 -3.47 25.76 -1.88
CA VAL A 263 -2.96 24.91 -2.96
C VAL A 263 -4.08 24.26 -3.79
N ALA A 264 -5.16 23.83 -3.14
CA ALA A 264 -6.21 23.06 -3.81
C ALA A 264 -6.91 23.80 -4.96
N LYS A 265 -7.28 25.07 -4.76
CA LYS A 265 -8.06 25.84 -5.75
C LYS A 265 -7.24 26.14 -7.02
N PRO A 266 -6.00 26.65 -6.94
CA PRO A 266 -5.15 26.84 -8.13
C PRO A 266 -4.89 25.54 -8.89
N LEU A 267 -4.54 24.45 -8.19
CA LEU A 267 -4.27 23.16 -8.84
C LEU A 267 -5.49 22.60 -9.57
N LYS A 268 -6.70 22.71 -9.03
CA LYS A 268 -7.94 22.30 -9.72
C LYS A 268 -8.14 23.06 -11.04
N LYS A 269 -7.90 24.38 -11.03
CA LYS A 269 -8.01 25.22 -12.23
C LYS A 269 -6.98 24.80 -13.28
N LEU A 270 -5.74 24.56 -12.85
CA LEU A 270 -4.67 24.12 -13.74
C LEU A 270 -4.91 22.72 -14.30
N ALA A 271 -5.43 21.79 -13.49
CA ALA A 271 -5.81 20.46 -13.95
C ALA A 271 -6.76 20.54 -15.15
N VAL A 272 -7.83 21.32 -15.04
CA VAL A 272 -8.78 21.50 -16.14
C VAL A 272 -8.11 22.12 -17.36
N ARG A 273 -7.28 23.16 -17.17
CA ARG A 273 -6.60 23.87 -18.26
C ARG A 273 -5.66 22.97 -19.07
N TYR A 274 -4.93 22.08 -18.41
CA TYR A 274 -3.91 21.22 -19.05
C TYR A 274 -4.39 19.78 -19.30
N GLY A 275 -5.65 19.47 -18.98
CA GLY A 275 -6.25 18.14 -19.21
C GLY A 275 -5.80 17.06 -18.22
N TYR A 276 -5.51 17.43 -16.97
CA TYR A 276 -5.16 16.50 -15.89
C TYR A 276 -6.34 16.24 -14.96
N ALA A 277 -6.40 15.04 -14.39
CA ALA A 277 -7.29 14.70 -13.30
C ALA A 277 -6.68 15.15 -11.96
N TYR A 278 -7.45 15.88 -11.15
CA TYR A 278 -7.05 16.30 -9.81
C TYR A 278 -7.42 15.25 -8.75
N LYS A 279 -6.50 14.96 -7.83
CA LYS A 279 -6.71 14.08 -6.68
C LYS A 279 -6.14 14.70 -5.40
N LEU A 280 -6.86 14.54 -4.29
CA LEU A 280 -6.33 14.78 -2.94
C LEU A 280 -5.80 13.44 -2.41
N ILE A 281 -4.50 13.35 -2.15
CA ILE A 281 -3.84 12.10 -1.75
C ILE A 281 -3.97 11.87 -0.24
N TRP A 282 -3.61 12.89 0.54
CA TRP A 282 -3.58 12.78 1.99
C TRP A 282 -4.20 14.02 2.63
N ASN A 283 -4.93 13.82 3.73
CA ASN A 283 -5.60 14.88 4.49
C ASN A 283 -4.64 15.85 5.20
N GLY A 284 -3.38 15.91 4.76
CA GLY A 284 -2.31 16.75 5.28
C GLY A 284 -1.57 17.48 4.17
N GLY A 285 -2.23 17.95 3.11
CA GLY A 285 -1.63 18.89 2.15
C GLY A 285 -0.88 18.29 0.96
N VAL A 286 -1.05 17.00 0.66
CA VAL A 286 -0.51 16.36 -0.54
C VAL A 286 -1.59 16.23 -1.61
N TYR A 287 -1.33 16.84 -2.77
CA TYR A 287 -2.22 16.89 -3.92
C TYR A 287 -1.56 16.24 -5.13
N ALA A 288 -2.35 15.67 -6.04
CA ALA A 288 -1.81 15.14 -7.29
C ALA A 288 -2.61 15.58 -8.52
N LEU A 289 -1.87 15.75 -9.60
CA LEU A 289 -2.40 15.87 -10.96
C LEU A 289 -1.93 14.65 -11.76
N GLU A 290 -2.86 13.96 -12.41
CA GLU A 290 -2.58 12.76 -13.20
C GLU A 290 -3.09 12.88 -14.62
N LYS A 291 -2.31 12.41 -15.59
CA LYS A 291 -2.73 12.32 -16.98
C LYS A 291 -2.19 11.04 -17.60
N ARG A 292 -3.05 10.35 -18.35
CA ARG A 292 -2.68 9.15 -19.10
C ARG A 292 -2.14 9.53 -20.47
N THR A 293 -1.09 8.85 -20.91
CA THR A 293 -0.60 8.89 -22.29
C THR A 293 -1.50 8.08 -23.20
N ALA A 294 -1.26 8.15 -24.51
CA ALA A 294 -1.96 7.32 -25.49
C ALA A 294 -1.73 5.81 -25.24
N ARG A 295 -0.59 5.44 -24.64
CA ARG A 295 -0.26 4.06 -24.23
C ARG A 295 -0.71 3.72 -22.81
N GLY A 296 -1.58 4.53 -22.22
CA GLY A 296 -2.15 4.28 -20.89
C GLY A 296 -1.20 4.46 -19.70
N ASN A 297 0.10 4.72 -19.94
CA ASN A 297 1.09 5.10 -18.92
C ASN A 297 0.70 6.44 -18.29
N VAL A 298 1.19 6.71 -17.08
CA VAL A 298 0.72 7.84 -16.28
C VAL A 298 1.85 8.81 -15.99
N MET A 299 1.63 10.06 -16.38
CA MET A 299 2.34 11.21 -15.84
C MET A 299 1.66 11.63 -14.54
N HIS A 300 2.40 11.59 -13.43
CA HIS A 300 1.92 11.93 -12.10
C HIS A 300 2.73 13.09 -11.53
N LEU A 301 2.04 14.15 -11.11
CA LEU A 301 2.63 15.30 -10.44
C LEU A 301 2.08 15.35 -9.02
N ALA A 302 2.93 15.09 -8.03
CA ALA A 302 2.61 15.28 -6.63
C ALA A 302 3.07 16.66 -6.17
N PHE A 303 2.18 17.37 -5.48
CA PHE A 303 2.43 18.65 -4.84
C PHE A 303 2.31 18.44 -3.33
N ASP A 304 3.42 18.45 -2.61
CA ASP A 304 3.45 18.35 -1.16
C ASP A 304 3.60 19.76 -0.57
N SER A 305 2.55 20.18 0.13
CA SER A 305 2.53 21.42 0.91
C SER A 305 1.98 21.13 2.31
N GLY A 306 2.47 20.06 2.95
CA GLY A 306 1.90 19.60 4.20
C GLY A 306 1.94 20.63 5.33
N PRO A 307 1.08 20.51 6.36
CA PRO A 307 0.93 21.52 7.41
C PRO A 307 2.18 21.74 8.28
N SER A 308 3.16 20.85 8.19
CA SER A 308 4.49 20.95 8.81
C SER A 308 5.57 21.50 7.88
N HIS A 309 5.26 21.78 6.61
CA HIS A 309 6.21 22.18 5.59
C HIS A 309 6.01 23.65 5.20
N TYR A 310 7.09 24.43 5.20
CA TYR A 310 7.10 25.82 4.71
C TYR A 310 7.19 25.89 3.18
N ASP A 311 7.59 24.78 2.58
CA ASP A 311 7.88 24.63 1.17
C ASP A 311 6.73 23.96 0.44
N VAL A 312 6.71 24.19 -0.87
CA VAL A 312 5.90 23.43 -1.80
C VAL A 312 6.86 22.61 -2.64
N ASP A 313 6.84 21.30 -2.42
CA ASP A 313 7.61 20.34 -3.20
C ASP A 313 6.76 19.80 -4.34
N VAL A 314 7.35 19.73 -5.53
CA VAL A 314 6.75 19.12 -6.71
C VAL A 314 7.59 17.93 -7.11
N ILE A 315 6.95 16.76 -7.15
CA ILE A 315 7.57 15.52 -7.63
C ILE A 315 6.86 15.13 -8.91
N LEU A 316 7.63 15.07 -10.00
CA LEU A 316 7.17 14.54 -11.26
C LEU A 316 7.63 13.09 -11.41
N SER A 317 6.69 12.20 -11.69
CA SER A 317 6.98 10.81 -12.01
C SER A 317 6.24 10.37 -13.28
N PHE A 318 6.88 9.43 -13.98
CA PHE A 318 6.31 8.70 -15.09
C PHE A 318 6.28 7.23 -14.71
N GLN A 319 5.09 6.63 -14.78
CA GLN A 319 4.87 5.29 -14.26
C GLN A 319 3.86 4.51 -15.08
N GLY A 320 4.06 3.21 -15.10
CA GLY A 320 3.22 2.25 -15.80
C GLY A 320 3.39 0.86 -15.20
N ILE A 321 2.85 -0.13 -15.88
CA ILE A 321 2.95 -1.51 -15.42
C ILE A 321 4.42 -1.97 -15.46
N GLY A 322 4.98 -2.24 -14.28
CA GLY A 322 6.37 -2.71 -14.13
C GLY A 322 7.42 -1.62 -14.02
N PHE A 323 7.08 -0.33 -14.12
CA PHE A 323 8.07 0.74 -13.99
C PHE A 323 7.56 1.95 -13.23
N TYR A 324 8.50 2.63 -12.58
CA TYR A 324 8.28 3.90 -11.92
C TYR A 324 9.57 4.70 -12.03
N HIS A 325 9.50 5.85 -12.70
CA HIS A 325 10.63 6.74 -12.91
C HIS A 325 10.28 8.11 -12.35
N ARG A 326 11.05 8.54 -11.35
CA ARG A 326 11.03 9.94 -10.92
C ARG A 326 11.82 10.76 -11.95
N LEU A 327 11.16 11.72 -12.57
CA LEU A 327 11.71 12.56 -13.62
C LEU A 327 12.17 13.93 -13.10
N GLY A 328 11.65 14.39 -11.96
CA GLY A 328 12.10 15.64 -11.40
C GLY A 328 11.59 15.87 -9.99
N ILE A 329 12.35 16.64 -9.23
CA ILE A 329 11.94 17.21 -7.96
C ILE A 329 12.30 18.69 -7.99
N SER A 330 11.37 19.54 -7.61
CA SER A 330 11.63 20.96 -7.41
C SER A 330 10.92 21.40 -6.14
N GLY A 331 11.56 22.29 -5.40
CA GLY A 331 10.96 22.94 -4.24
C GLY A 331 10.93 24.45 -4.43
N GLN A 332 9.91 25.10 -3.89
CA GLN A 332 9.89 26.55 -3.72
C GLN A 332 9.32 26.89 -2.34
N THR A 333 9.81 27.99 -1.76
CA THR A 333 9.28 28.57 -0.51
C THR A 333 8.44 29.82 -0.83
N PRO A 334 7.17 29.69 -1.23
CA PRO A 334 6.34 30.85 -1.51
C PRO A 334 5.95 31.59 -0.23
N THR A 335 5.97 32.91 -0.29
CA THR A 335 5.61 33.80 0.82
C THR A 335 4.16 34.29 0.74
N ASN A 336 3.52 34.15 -0.42
CA ASN A 336 2.16 34.62 -0.68
C ASN A 336 1.47 33.79 -1.77
N GLN A 337 0.16 34.04 -1.95
CA GLN A 337 -0.65 33.32 -2.94
C GLN A 337 -0.17 33.58 -4.38
N SER A 338 0.24 34.80 -4.71
CA SER A 338 0.67 35.14 -6.08
C SER A 338 1.93 34.37 -6.48
N GLU A 339 2.88 34.20 -5.55
CA GLU A 339 4.09 33.40 -5.76
C GLU A 339 3.76 31.91 -5.94
N THR A 340 2.81 31.40 -5.14
CA THR A 340 2.35 30.01 -5.24
C THR A 340 1.68 29.76 -6.60
N ASP A 341 0.78 30.64 -7.02
CA ASP A 341 0.07 30.53 -8.30
C ASP A 341 1.04 30.62 -9.48
N ALA A 342 2.01 31.54 -9.43
CA ALA A 342 3.04 31.68 -10.44
C ALA A 342 3.94 30.44 -10.53
N TYR A 343 4.29 29.84 -9.38
CA TYR A 343 5.07 28.60 -9.35
C TYR A 343 4.30 27.45 -10.01
N PHE A 344 3.03 27.25 -9.67
CA PHE A 344 2.22 26.18 -10.26
C PHE A 344 1.99 26.38 -11.76
N GLU A 345 1.75 27.61 -12.22
CA GLU A 345 1.67 27.90 -13.66
C GLU A 345 3.00 27.61 -14.37
N LYS A 346 4.14 27.97 -13.77
CA LYS A 346 5.47 27.64 -14.31
C LYS A 346 5.68 26.13 -14.44
N VAL A 347 5.40 25.38 -13.37
CA VAL A 347 5.46 23.90 -13.36
C VAL A 347 4.63 23.31 -14.48
N MET A 348 3.36 23.71 -14.57
CA MET A 348 2.45 23.15 -15.57
C MET A 348 2.83 23.55 -17.00
N SER A 349 3.37 24.75 -17.23
CA SER A 349 3.90 25.15 -18.53
C SER A 349 5.08 24.28 -18.96
N ILE A 350 6.03 24.03 -18.06
CA ILE A 350 7.22 23.21 -18.35
C ILE A 350 6.83 21.76 -18.60
N VAL A 351 5.88 21.24 -17.83
CA VAL A 351 5.32 19.89 -18.04
C VAL A 351 4.61 19.83 -19.39
N SER A 352 3.83 20.85 -19.77
CA SER A 352 3.19 20.89 -21.08
C SER A 352 4.20 20.92 -22.24
N ASP A 353 5.35 21.57 -22.07
CA ASP A 353 6.42 21.53 -23.06
C ASP A 353 7.05 20.13 -23.14
N PHE A 354 7.35 19.52 -21.99
CA PHE A 354 7.85 18.15 -21.90
C PHE A 354 6.92 17.15 -22.61
N GLU A 355 5.60 17.27 -22.41
CA GLU A 355 4.61 16.42 -23.05
C GLU A 355 4.69 16.45 -24.58
N LYS A 356 5.12 17.58 -25.16
CA LYS A 356 5.22 17.75 -26.62
C LYS A 356 6.58 17.30 -27.15
N THR A 357 7.65 17.49 -26.39
CA THR A 357 9.03 17.37 -26.90
C THR A 357 9.75 16.09 -26.48
N MET A 358 9.43 15.53 -25.32
CA MET A 358 10.19 14.42 -24.72
C MET A 358 9.30 13.21 -24.41
N LEU A 359 8.04 13.45 -24.00
CA LEU A 359 7.13 12.37 -23.60
C LEU A 359 6.86 11.34 -24.71
N PRO A 360 6.70 11.69 -26.01
CA PRO A 360 6.47 10.67 -27.04
C PRO A 360 7.59 9.63 -27.14
N ASP A 361 8.84 10.09 -27.07
CA ASP A 361 10.02 9.22 -27.12
C ASP A 361 10.13 8.38 -25.85
N LEU A 362 9.88 8.99 -24.67
CA LEU A 362 9.89 8.28 -23.39
C LEU A 362 8.79 7.21 -23.31
N ASP A 363 7.55 7.56 -23.67
CA ASP A 363 6.38 6.67 -23.61
C ASP A 363 6.53 5.48 -24.58
N GLY A 364 7.19 5.70 -25.72
CA GLY A 364 7.46 4.65 -26.71
C GLY A 364 8.40 3.53 -26.23
N LEU A 365 9.19 3.76 -25.17
CA LEU A 365 10.13 2.79 -24.62
C LEU A 365 9.47 1.74 -23.72
N PHE A 366 8.26 2.01 -23.24
CA PHE A 366 7.57 1.16 -22.28
C PHE A 366 6.37 0.44 -22.92
N PRO A 367 6.00 -0.75 -22.42
CA PRO A 367 4.78 -1.41 -22.84
C PRO A 367 3.55 -0.54 -22.54
N GLU A 368 2.48 -0.79 -23.27
CA GLU A 368 1.18 -0.17 -22.99
C GLU A 368 0.69 -0.58 -21.60
N SER A 369 0.31 0.39 -20.77
CA SER A 369 -0.33 0.13 -19.49
C SER A 369 -1.84 -0.01 -19.69
N PRO A 370 -2.46 -1.08 -19.17
CA PRO A 370 -3.89 -1.29 -19.33
C PRO A 370 -4.70 -0.20 -18.60
N ASN A 371 -5.90 0.08 -19.09
CA ASN A 371 -6.77 1.15 -18.54
C ASN A 371 -7.10 0.99 -17.04
N TRP A 372 -7.03 -0.24 -16.52
CA TRP A 372 -7.22 -0.52 -15.10
C TRP A 372 -5.99 -0.21 -14.24
N PHE A 373 -4.80 -0.02 -14.81
CA PHE A 373 -3.58 0.29 -14.05
C PHE A 373 -3.76 1.58 -13.28
N ILE A 374 -3.60 1.54 -11.95
CA ILE A 374 -3.63 2.73 -11.10
C ILE A 374 -2.18 3.02 -10.68
N PRO A 375 -1.70 4.26 -10.88
CA PRO A 375 -0.37 4.67 -10.44
C PRO A 375 -0.18 4.45 -8.94
N LYS A 376 1.04 4.13 -8.53
CA LYS A 376 1.41 4.17 -7.11
C LYS A 376 1.51 5.64 -6.70
N VAL A 377 1.00 5.92 -5.50
CA VAL A 377 1.01 7.25 -4.86
C VAL A 377 2.15 7.32 -3.87
#